data_AF-A0A520Y6Y7-F1
#
_entry.id   AF-A0A520Y6Y7-F1
#
_cell.length_a   1.000
_cell.length_b   1.000
_cell.length_c   1.000
_cell.angle_alpha   90.00
_cell.angle_beta   90.00
_cell.angle_gamma   90.00
#
_symmetry.space_group_name_H-M   'P 1'
#
loop_
_entity.id
_entity.type
_entity.pdbx_description
1 polymer ?
#
loop_
_entity_poly.entity_id
_entity_poly.type
_entity_poly.pdbx_seq_one_letter_code
_entity_poly.pdbx_strand_id
1 'polypeptide(L)'
;MEVPQTSSADPMDSLTDAERAAIQRDAARVLFWTDEQRFDRFRAMDEYFPGRTVTASDARALPAGAPLPGAAALQQFIEDQRITGLMVLQDGTVRFEGYSADFGPEQRWTSFSVAKSLTSTLVGAALKDGYIDSLDDPLTDYIPELSGTAYDVVSVEDLLTMRSGVEWDENYADPTSDIARLYSQHYQPGVVL
;
A
#
# COMPACT_ATOMS: atom_id res chain seq x y z
N MET A 1 -15.49 23.69 0.12
CA MET A 1 -14.50 23.88 1.21
C MET A 1 -13.19 23.47 0.59
N GLU A 2 -12.31 24.42 0.23
CA GLU A 2 -11.02 24.09 -0.40
C GLU A 2 -10.19 23.24 0.56
N VAL A 3 -9.86 22.01 0.16
CA VAL A 3 -8.80 21.24 0.82
C VAL A 3 -7.50 21.98 0.50
N PRO A 4 -6.75 22.49 1.49
CA PRO A 4 -5.48 23.14 1.21
C PRO A 4 -4.57 22.12 0.53
N GLN A 5 -4.13 22.41 -0.70
CA GLN A 5 -3.04 21.67 -1.30
C GLN A 5 -1.76 22.01 -0.53
N THR A 6 -1.47 21.24 0.51
CA THR A 6 -0.14 21.23 1.09
C THR A 6 0.75 20.50 0.09
N SER A 7 1.33 21.24 -0.86
CA SER A 7 2.48 20.78 -1.62
C SER A 7 3.64 20.59 -0.65
N SER A 8 3.67 19.44 0.05
CA SER A 8 4.90 18.97 0.67
C SER A 8 5.83 18.55 -0.47
N ALA A 9 7.08 19.02 -0.44
CA ALA A 9 8.09 18.61 -1.41
C ALA A 9 8.15 17.08 -1.52
N ASP A 10 8.50 16.54 -2.69
CA ASP A 10 8.73 15.11 -2.81
C ASP A 10 9.89 14.74 -1.88
N PRO A 11 9.74 13.75 -0.97
CA PRO A 11 10.85 13.28 -0.14
C PRO A 11 12.11 12.97 -0.97
N MET A 12 11.93 12.55 -2.23
CA MET A 12 13.00 12.25 -3.18
C MET A 12 13.80 13.47 -3.64
N ASP A 13 13.23 14.68 -3.61
CA ASP A 13 13.89 15.91 -4.08
C ASP A 13 15.06 16.32 -3.18
N SER A 14 15.01 15.91 -1.91
CA SER A 14 16.02 16.23 -0.90
C SER A 14 17.25 15.32 -0.92
N LEU A 15 17.19 14.22 -1.67
CA LEU A 15 18.23 13.19 -1.71
C LEU A 15 19.33 13.50 -2.72
N THR A 16 20.54 13.03 -2.44
CA THR A 16 21.63 12.98 -3.42
C THR A 16 21.42 11.84 -4.42
N ASP A 17 22.10 11.89 -5.57
CA ASP A 17 22.06 10.80 -6.56
C ASP A 17 22.57 9.47 -5.98
N ALA A 18 23.55 9.53 -5.08
CA ALA A 18 24.07 8.34 -4.41
C ALA A 18 23.04 7.69 -3.46
N GLU A 19 22.30 8.51 -2.72
CA GLU A 19 21.22 8.05 -1.84
C GLU A 19 20.06 7.47 -2.65
N ARG A 20 19.64 8.14 -3.73
CA ARG A 20 18.63 7.62 -4.66
C ARG A 20 19.04 6.27 -5.24
N ALA A 21 20.29 6.14 -5.69
CA ALA A 21 20.79 4.89 -6.23
C ALA A 21 20.88 3.77 -5.18
N ALA A 22 21.14 4.09 -3.91
CA ALA A 22 21.12 3.12 -2.82
C ALA A 22 19.70 2.62 -2.54
N ILE A 23 18.73 3.54 -2.43
CA ILE A 23 17.31 3.23 -2.25
C ILE A 23 16.80 2.36 -3.40
N GLN A 24 17.14 2.70 -4.65
CA GLN A 24 16.75 1.92 -5.82
C GLN A 24 17.33 0.50 -5.80
N ARG A 25 18.58 0.33 -5.34
CA ARG A 25 19.16 -1.01 -5.16
C ARG A 25 18.46 -1.80 -4.06
N ASP A 26 18.07 -1.15 -2.96
CA ASP A 26 17.37 -1.84 -1.87
C ASP A 26 15.91 -2.15 -2.24
N ALA A 27 15.26 -1.27 -3.01
CA ALA A 27 13.93 -1.46 -3.58
C ALA A 27 13.93 -2.66 -4.51
N ALA A 28 14.87 -2.72 -5.45
CA ALA A 28 15.02 -3.85 -6.36
C ALA A 28 15.18 -5.20 -5.62
N ARG A 29 15.67 -5.17 -4.38
CA ARG A 29 15.89 -6.36 -3.56
C ARG A 29 14.71 -6.70 -2.66
N VAL A 30 13.71 -5.83 -2.50
CA VAL A 30 12.57 -6.07 -1.59
C VAL A 30 11.86 -7.39 -1.93
N LEU A 31 11.73 -7.69 -3.23
CA LEU A 31 11.15 -8.93 -3.73
C LEU A 31 12.01 -10.16 -3.41
N PHE A 32 13.33 -9.99 -3.35
CA PHE A 32 14.33 -11.05 -3.21
C PHE A 32 14.97 -11.12 -1.82
N TRP A 33 14.43 -10.40 -0.83
CA TRP A 33 14.83 -10.54 0.56
C TRP A 33 14.58 -11.96 1.05
N THR A 34 15.49 -12.47 1.88
CA THR A 34 15.28 -13.74 2.60
C THR A 34 14.11 -13.61 3.56
N ASP A 35 13.52 -14.72 4.00
CA ASP A 35 12.42 -14.66 4.96
C ASP A 35 12.80 -14.00 6.29
N GLU A 36 14.06 -14.16 6.72
CA GLU A 36 14.62 -13.45 7.88
C GLU A 36 14.64 -11.93 7.64
N GLN A 37 15.14 -11.49 6.49
CA GLN A 37 15.13 -10.07 6.11
C GLN A 37 13.71 -9.53 5.99
N ARG A 38 12.77 -10.28 5.41
CA ARG A 38 11.37 -9.86 5.30
C ARG A 38 10.75 -9.69 6.69
N PHE A 39 10.96 -10.65 7.58
CA PHE A 39 10.44 -10.61 8.94
C PHE A 39 10.95 -9.38 9.72
N ASP A 40 12.22 -9.01 9.54
CA ASP A 40 12.82 -7.86 10.23
C ASP A 40 12.52 -6.52 9.57
N ARG A 41 12.42 -6.46 8.24
CA ARG A 41 12.34 -5.20 7.49
C ARG A 41 10.92 -4.76 7.19
N PHE A 42 9.97 -5.68 7.04
CA PHE A 42 8.57 -5.33 6.76
C PHE A 42 7.90 -4.54 7.90
N ARG A 43 8.43 -4.66 9.12
CA ARG A 43 8.01 -3.87 10.30
C ARG A 43 8.57 -2.44 10.34
N ALA A 44 9.55 -2.12 9.48
CA ALA A 44 10.28 -0.86 9.50
C ALA A 44 10.61 -0.37 8.06
N MET A 45 9.69 -0.57 7.12
CA MET A 45 9.91 -0.23 5.71
C MET A 45 10.28 1.25 5.49
N ASP A 46 9.84 2.15 6.37
CA ASP A 46 10.16 3.57 6.33
C ASP A 46 11.60 3.91 6.74
N GLU A 47 12.33 2.97 7.32
CA GLU A 47 13.79 3.09 7.53
C GLU A 47 14.59 2.73 6.27
N TYR A 48 13.97 1.96 5.35
CA TYR A 48 14.61 1.50 4.11
C TYR A 48 14.17 2.30 2.88
N PHE A 49 12.96 2.86 2.93
CA PHE A 49 12.36 3.58 1.82
C PHE A 49 11.87 4.95 2.25
N PRO A 50 12.13 6.00 1.45
CA PRO A 50 11.55 7.31 1.70
C PRO A 50 10.03 7.20 1.63
N GLY A 51 9.36 7.87 2.57
CA GLY A 51 7.91 7.84 2.67
C GLY A 51 7.38 9.15 3.21
N ARG A 52 6.08 9.36 3.03
CA ARG A 52 5.35 10.46 3.64
C ARG A 52 4.58 9.93 4.85
N THR A 53 4.82 10.54 6.01
CA THR A 53 4.04 10.23 7.20
C THR A 53 2.65 10.84 7.06
N VAL A 54 1.61 10.00 7.12
CA VAL A 54 0.23 10.46 7.30
C VAL A 54 -0.03 10.53 8.79
N THR A 55 -0.10 11.74 9.34
CA THR A 55 -0.35 11.94 10.77
C THR A 55 -1.74 11.42 11.13
N ALA A 56 -1.81 10.59 12.18
CA ALA A 56 -3.08 10.12 12.70
C ALA A 56 -3.92 11.28 13.24
N SER A 57 -5.22 11.26 12.95
CA SER A 57 -6.20 12.13 13.61
C SER A 57 -6.58 11.57 14.98
N ASP A 58 -7.52 12.22 15.66
CA ASP A 58 -8.18 11.65 16.84
C ASP A 58 -8.93 10.36 16.46
N ALA A 59 -8.30 9.22 16.70
CA ALA A 59 -8.85 7.92 16.35
C ALA A 59 -9.97 7.53 17.34
N ARG A 60 -11.06 6.97 16.82
CA ARG A 60 -12.11 6.38 17.65
C ARG A 60 -11.59 5.09 18.26
N ALA A 61 -11.49 5.03 19.58
CA ALA A 61 -11.21 3.79 20.31
C ALA A 61 -12.30 2.74 20.03
N LEU A 62 -11.87 1.53 19.70
CA LEU A 62 -12.77 0.39 19.54
C LEU A 62 -13.10 -0.19 20.93
N PRO A 63 -14.39 -0.31 21.31
CA PRO A 63 -14.76 -0.89 22.60
C PRO A 63 -14.44 -2.39 22.64
N ALA A 64 -14.06 -2.89 23.81
CA ALA A 64 -13.92 -4.32 24.05
C ALA A 64 -15.31 -4.99 24.05
N GLY A 65 -15.41 -6.12 23.36
CA GLY A 65 -16.62 -6.95 23.30
C GLY A 65 -16.52 -8.19 24.20
N ALA A 66 -17.58 -9.01 24.18
CA ALA A 66 -17.50 -10.34 24.78
C ALA A 66 -16.39 -11.16 24.09
N PRO A 67 -15.50 -11.85 24.81
CA PRO A 67 -14.43 -12.63 24.19
C PRO A 67 -14.96 -13.60 23.15
N LEU A 68 -14.20 -13.77 22.06
CA LEU A 68 -14.53 -14.75 21.04
C LEU A 68 -14.32 -16.17 21.60
N PRO A 69 -15.30 -17.09 21.48
CA PRO A 69 -15.08 -18.49 21.81
C PRO A 69 -13.90 -19.06 21.01
N GLY A 70 -12.97 -19.74 21.68
CA GLY A 70 -11.77 -20.30 21.03
C GLY A 70 -10.58 -19.36 20.94
N ALA A 71 -10.54 -18.25 21.70
CA ALA A 71 -9.41 -17.32 21.73
C ALA A 71 -8.03 -18.00 21.93
N ALA A 72 -7.94 -19.05 22.76
CA ALA A 72 -6.69 -19.80 22.95
C ALA A 72 -6.24 -20.53 21.66
N ALA A 73 -7.18 -21.07 20.89
CA ALA A 73 -6.86 -21.70 19.60
C ALA A 73 -6.42 -20.66 18.56
N LEU A 74 -6.98 -19.44 18.60
CA LEU A 74 -6.51 -18.33 17.75
C LEU A 74 -5.11 -17.87 18.13
N GLN A 75 -4.79 -17.80 19.43
CA GLN A 75 -3.41 -17.52 19.84
C GLN A 75 -2.45 -18.61 19.37
N GLN A 76 -2.83 -19.89 19.50
CA GLN A 76 -2.01 -20.98 18.97
C GLN A 76 -1.85 -20.90 17.45
N PHE A 77 -2.91 -20.55 16.73
CA PHE A 77 -2.87 -20.35 15.27
C PHE A 77 -1.92 -19.21 14.86
N ILE A 78 -1.84 -18.13 15.65
CA ILE A 78 -0.87 -17.06 15.43
C ILE A 78 0.56 -17.61 15.43
N GLU A 79 0.91 -18.39 16.45
CA GLU A 79 2.25 -18.98 16.58
C GLU A 79 2.52 -20.00 15.46
N ASP A 80 1.58 -20.93 15.23
CA ASP A 80 1.74 -22.02 14.26
C ASP A 80 1.85 -21.52 12.82
N GLN A 81 1.20 -20.40 12.48
CA GLN A 81 1.21 -19.80 11.14
C GLN A 81 2.16 -18.61 10.99
N ARG A 82 2.93 -18.28 12.04
CA ARG A 82 3.84 -17.12 12.05
C ARG A 82 3.13 -15.81 11.70
N ILE A 83 1.92 -15.63 12.22
CA ILE A 83 1.14 -14.40 12.07
C ILE A 83 1.68 -13.36 13.04
N THR A 84 1.93 -12.15 12.56
CA THR A 84 2.43 -11.05 13.40
C THR A 84 1.36 -10.48 14.34
N GLY A 85 0.12 -10.36 13.85
CA GLY A 85 -1.01 -9.87 14.63
C GLY A 85 -2.34 -10.27 14.01
N LEU A 86 -3.34 -10.52 14.86
CA LEU A 86 -4.70 -10.88 14.48
C LEU A 86 -5.70 -10.17 15.39
N MET A 87 -6.68 -9.49 14.78
CA MET A 87 -7.80 -8.88 15.48
C MET A 87 -9.11 -9.37 14.89
N VAL A 88 -10.10 -9.64 15.74
CA VAL A 88 -11.48 -9.95 15.34
C VAL A 88 -12.41 -8.86 15.87
N LEU A 89 -12.98 -8.09 14.95
CA LEU A 89 -14.03 -7.12 15.21
C LEU A 89 -15.39 -7.73 14.88
N GLN A 90 -16.34 -7.66 15.82
CA GLN A 90 -17.73 -8.06 15.58
C GLN A 90 -18.68 -7.06 16.24
N ASP A 91 -19.68 -6.62 15.49
CA ASP A 91 -20.69 -5.66 15.93
C ASP A 91 -20.09 -4.38 16.53
N GLY A 92 -18.96 -3.92 15.94
CA GLY A 92 -18.25 -2.72 16.37
C GLY A 92 -17.43 -2.88 17.66
N THR A 93 -17.24 -4.12 18.15
CA THR A 93 -16.47 -4.42 19.36
C THR A 93 -15.32 -5.39 19.09
N VAL A 94 -14.18 -5.19 19.75
CA VAL A 94 -13.03 -6.10 19.66
C VAL A 94 -13.31 -7.35 20.48
N ARG A 95 -13.41 -8.50 19.83
CA ARG A 95 -13.69 -9.79 20.49
C ARG A 95 -12.44 -10.65 20.66
N PHE A 96 -11.39 -10.37 19.91
CA PHE A 96 -10.07 -10.98 20.03
C PHE A 96 -9.02 -10.00 19.47
N GLU A 97 -7.88 -9.93 20.14
CA GLU A 97 -6.69 -9.24 19.68
C GLU A 97 -5.49 -10.02 20.24
N GLY A 98 -4.59 -10.44 19.36
CA GLY A 98 -3.42 -11.23 19.72
C GLY A 98 -2.29 -10.98 18.74
N TYR A 99 -1.06 -11.18 19.20
CA TYR A 99 0.17 -10.90 18.47
C TYR A 99 1.17 -12.05 18.66
N SER A 100 2.17 -12.11 17.78
CA SER A 100 3.37 -12.93 18.01
C SER A 100 4.14 -12.43 19.22
N ALA A 101 5.00 -13.27 19.79
CA ALA A 101 5.77 -12.96 21.00
C ALA A 101 6.65 -11.69 20.91
N ASP A 102 7.01 -11.25 19.70
CA ASP A 102 7.88 -10.11 19.41
C ASP A 102 7.16 -8.91 18.78
N PHE A 103 5.81 -8.91 18.78
CA PHE A 103 5.00 -7.86 18.18
C PHE A 103 3.91 -7.33 19.14
N GLY A 104 3.44 -6.12 18.90
CA GLY A 104 2.44 -5.46 19.73
C GLY A 104 1.69 -4.33 19.02
N PRO A 105 0.69 -3.73 19.69
CA PRO A 105 -0.27 -2.80 19.08
C PRO A 105 0.35 -1.51 18.55
N GLU A 106 1.49 -1.08 19.11
CA GLU A 106 2.17 0.17 18.71
C GLU A 106 3.17 -0.04 17.56
N GLN A 107 3.38 -1.28 17.11
CA GLN A 107 4.30 -1.60 16.02
C GLN A 107 3.57 -1.61 14.68
N ARG A 108 4.31 -1.29 13.62
CA ARG A 108 3.79 -1.21 12.25
C ARG A 108 4.19 -2.46 11.47
N TRP A 109 3.38 -2.79 10.47
CA TRP A 109 3.70 -3.79 9.46
C TRP A 109 3.29 -3.26 8.10
N THR A 110 4.13 -3.44 7.09
CA THR A 110 3.82 -3.00 5.74
C THR A 110 2.58 -3.73 5.20
N SER A 111 1.64 -2.97 4.66
CA SER A 111 0.33 -3.47 4.27
C SER A 111 0.31 -4.05 2.86
N PHE A 112 1.36 -3.78 2.06
CA PHE A 112 1.41 -4.08 0.63
C PHE A 112 0.10 -3.68 -0.07
N SER A 113 -0.51 -4.60 -0.84
CA SER A 113 -1.70 -4.31 -1.63
C SER A 113 -2.95 -3.99 -0.83
N VAL A 114 -2.97 -4.16 0.50
CA VAL A 114 -4.07 -3.63 1.34
C VAL A 114 -4.18 -2.11 1.19
N ALA A 115 -3.06 -1.42 0.92
CA ALA A 115 -3.05 0.01 0.61
C ALA A 115 -3.98 0.40 -0.56
N LYS A 116 -4.17 -0.48 -1.55
CA LYS A 116 -5.03 -0.21 -2.71
C LYS A 116 -6.50 -0.01 -2.32
N SER A 117 -6.96 -0.70 -1.28
CA SER A 117 -8.32 -0.51 -0.74
C SER A 117 -8.52 0.89 -0.16
N LEU A 118 -7.48 1.47 0.46
CA LEU A 118 -7.53 2.85 0.94
C LEU A 118 -7.58 3.82 -0.24
N THR A 119 -6.74 3.63 -1.26
CA THR A 119 -6.77 4.44 -2.48
C THR A 119 -8.14 4.39 -3.17
N SER A 120 -8.71 3.19 -3.33
CA SER A 120 -10.07 3.02 -3.90
C SER A 120 -11.15 3.73 -3.07
N THR A 121 -11.05 3.66 -1.74
CA THR A 121 -11.97 4.39 -0.84
C THR A 121 -11.86 5.91 -1.05
N LEU A 122 -10.64 6.43 -1.21
CA LEU A 122 -10.41 7.85 -1.48
C LEU A 122 -10.93 8.28 -2.86
N VAL A 123 -10.85 7.41 -3.88
CA VAL A 123 -11.50 7.66 -5.18
C VAL A 123 -13.01 7.76 -5.03
N GLY A 124 -13.64 6.90 -4.22
CA GLY A 124 -15.06 7.00 -3.90
C GLY A 124 -15.44 8.31 -3.18
N ALA A 125 -14.57 8.80 -2.29
CA ALA A 125 -14.75 10.11 -1.66
C ALA A 125 -14.60 11.26 -2.67
N ALA A 126 -13.58 11.21 -3.53
CA ALA A 126 -13.35 12.21 -4.58
C ALA A 126 -14.52 12.28 -5.58
N LEU A 127 -15.09 11.14 -5.97
CA LEU A 127 -16.31 11.07 -6.78
C LEU A 127 -17.49 11.75 -6.08
N LYS A 128 -17.72 11.42 -4.81
CA LYS A 128 -18.81 12.03 -4.02
C LYS A 128 -18.66 13.55 -3.88
N ASP A 129 -17.42 14.02 -3.74
CA ASP A 129 -17.11 15.43 -3.54
C ASP A 129 -17.02 16.22 -4.87
N GLY A 130 -17.17 15.55 -6.02
CA GLY A 130 -17.15 16.17 -7.36
C GLY A 130 -15.76 16.51 -7.88
N TYR A 131 -14.71 15.87 -7.35
CA TYR A 131 -13.35 15.94 -7.91
C TYR A 131 -13.13 14.93 -9.04
N ILE A 132 -13.93 13.87 -9.06
CA ILE A 132 -14.09 12.94 -10.17
C ILE A 132 -15.56 13.03 -10.55
N ASP A 133 -15.85 13.27 -11.82
CA ASP A 133 -17.21 13.48 -12.32
C ASP A 133 -17.94 12.14 -12.53
N SER A 134 -17.28 11.15 -13.13
CA SER A 134 -17.81 9.80 -13.37
C SER A 134 -16.73 8.71 -13.27
N LEU A 135 -17.17 7.49 -13.01
CA LEU A 135 -16.29 6.31 -13.14
C LEU A 135 -16.07 5.91 -14.60
N ASP A 136 -16.96 6.34 -15.50
CA ASP A 136 -16.84 6.11 -16.95
C ASP A 136 -15.83 7.05 -17.63
N ASP A 137 -15.37 8.08 -16.92
CA ASP A 137 -14.43 9.05 -17.47
C ASP A 137 -13.10 8.37 -17.80
N PRO A 138 -12.47 8.73 -18.93
CA PRO A 138 -11.13 8.26 -19.24
C PRO A 138 -10.13 8.81 -18.21
N LEU A 139 -9.10 8.02 -17.89
CA LEU A 139 -8.06 8.44 -16.96
C LEU A 139 -7.36 9.74 -17.40
N THR A 140 -7.32 10.01 -18.70
CA THR A 140 -6.68 11.18 -19.31
C THR A 140 -7.39 12.49 -19.01
N ASP A 141 -8.64 12.48 -18.57
CA ASP A 141 -9.34 13.67 -18.08
C ASP A 141 -8.73 14.17 -16.75
N TYR A 142 -8.13 13.26 -15.97
CA TYR A 142 -7.52 13.55 -14.67
C TYR A 142 -6.00 13.53 -14.69
N ILE A 143 -5.41 12.74 -15.59
CA ILE A 143 -3.96 12.55 -15.74
C ILE A 143 -3.60 12.68 -17.23
N PRO A 144 -3.49 13.92 -17.76
CA PRO A 144 -3.29 14.16 -19.19
C PRO A 144 -2.02 13.49 -19.76
N GLU A 145 -1.01 13.25 -18.92
CA GLU A 145 0.24 12.58 -19.29
C GLU A 145 0.05 11.12 -19.73
N LEU A 146 -1.11 10.50 -19.46
CA LEU A 146 -1.44 9.16 -19.92
C LEU A 146 -1.89 9.11 -21.39
N SER A 147 -2.12 10.26 -22.04
CA SER A 147 -2.55 10.28 -23.44
C SER A 147 -1.48 9.71 -24.37
N GLY A 148 -1.89 8.87 -25.33
CA GLY A 148 -0.98 8.12 -26.19
C GLY A 148 -0.25 6.95 -25.52
N THR A 149 -0.51 6.66 -24.24
CA THR A 149 -0.02 5.45 -23.55
C THR A 149 -1.04 4.30 -23.66
N ALA A 150 -0.71 3.13 -23.12
CA ALA A 150 -1.66 2.01 -23.02
C ALA A 150 -2.90 2.34 -22.14
N TYR A 151 -2.83 3.39 -21.31
CA TYR A 151 -3.93 3.82 -20.45
C TYR A 151 -4.86 4.87 -21.08
N ASP A 152 -4.60 5.33 -22.31
CA ASP A 152 -5.37 6.41 -22.97
C ASP A 152 -6.86 6.05 -23.16
N VAL A 153 -7.16 4.75 -23.25
CA VAL A 153 -8.51 4.21 -23.44
C VAL A 153 -9.11 3.61 -22.16
N VAL A 154 -8.41 3.73 -21.02
CA VAL A 154 -8.82 3.13 -19.74
C VAL A 154 -9.69 4.13 -18.99
N SER A 155 -10.82 3.66 -18.48
CA SER A 155 -11.69 4.44 -17.59
C SER A 155 -11.24 4.38 -16.12
N VAL A 156 -11.76 5.26 -15.28
CA VAL A 156 -11.59 5.17 -13.82
C VAL A 156 -12.12 3.83 -13.30
N GLU A 157 -13.28 3.35 -13.77
CA GLU A 157 -13.84 2.05 -13.39
C GLU A 157 -12.90 0.89 -13.75
N ASP A 158 -12.37 0.88 -14.98
CA ASP A 158 -11.47 -0.18 -15.44
C ASP A 158 -10.21 -0.25 -14.57
N LEU A 159 -9.65 0.91 -14.18
CA LEU A 159 -8.51 0.95 -13.28
C LEU A 159 -8.86 0.40 -11.89
N LEU A 160 -9.97 0.83 -11.30
CA LEU A 160 -10.40 0.40 -9.97
C LEU A 160 -10.74 -1.09 -9.89
N THR A 161 -11.18 -1.66 -11.01
CA THR A 161 -11.62 -3.06 -11.08
C THR A 161 -10.59 -3.99 -11.71
N MET A 162 -9.36 -3.52 -11.94
CA MET A 162 -8.24 -4.29 -12.52
C MET A 162 -8.56 -4.83 -13.92
N ARG A 163 -9.22 -4.01 -14.75
CA ARG A 163 -9.70 -4.35 -16.11
C ARG A 163 -9.08 -3.49 -17.21
N SER A 164 -7.96 -2.82 -16.94
CA SER A 164 -7.28 -1.96 -17.91
C SER A 164 -6.86 -2.69 -19.20
N GLY A 165 -6.62 -4.00 -19.13
CA GLY A 165 -6.13 -4.79 -20.27
C GLY A 165 -4.68 -4.50 -20.65
N VAL A 166 -3.98 -3.71 -19.84
CA VAL A 166 -2.55 -3.42 -20.00
C VAL A 166 -1.75 -4.67 -19.62
N GLU A 167 -0.82 -5.07 -20.50
CA GLU A 167 0.08 -6.18 -20.24
C GLU A 167 0.98 -5.87 -19.04
N TRP A 168 1.10 -6.81 -18.12
CA TRP A 168 1.90 -6.66 -16.91
C TRP A 168 2.25 -8.03 -16.31
N ASP A 169 3.55 -8.33 -16.20
CA ASP A 169 4.04 -9.52 -15.52
C ASP A 169 4.23 -9.28 -14.01
N GLU A 170 3.32 -9.86 -13.21
CA GLU A 170 3.33 -9.82 -11.74
C GLU A 170 4.07 -11.03 -11.12
N ASN A 171 4.92 -11.74 -11.86
CA ASN A 171 5.70 -12.84 -11.31
C ASN A 171 6.80 -12.35 -10.35
N TYR A 172 6.47 -12.25 -9.06
CA TYR A 172 7.39 -11.82 -7.99
C TYR A 172 8.67 -12.66 -7.84
N ALA A 173 8.72 -13.87 -8.40
CA ALA A 173 9.91 -14.72 -8.37
C ALA A 173 10.84 -14.50 -9.58
N ASP A 174 10.34 -13.88 -10.64
CA ASP A 174 11.10 -13.62 -11.86
C ASP A 174 11.78 -12.24 -11.77
N PRO A 175 13.12 -12.16 -11.77
CA PRO A 175 13.85 -10.90 -11.73
C PRO A 175 13.70 -10.05 -13.01
N THR A 176 13.08 -10.59 -14.05
CA THR A 176 12.82 -9.89 -15.32
C THR A 176 11.37 -9.46 -15.50
N SER A 177 10.48 -9.84 -14.58
CA SER A 177 9.06 -9.43 -14.57
C SER A 177 8.89 -7.90 -14.46
N ASP A 178 7.75 -7.38 -14.89
CA ASP A 178 7.46 -5.95 -14.81
C ASP A 178 7.40 -5.45 -13.36
N ILE A 179 6.93 -6.28 -12.44
CA ILE A 179 6.99 -5.95 -11.01
C ILE A 179 8.43 -5.85 -10.48
N ALA A 180 9.36 -6.70 -10.93
CA ALA A 180 10.78 -6.58 -10.57
C ALA A 180 11.44 -5.36 -11.23
N ARG A 181 11.05 -5.05 -12.46
CA ARG A 181 11.46 -3.83 -13.18
C ARG A 181 10.98 -2.57 -12.47
N LEU A 182 9.74 -2.55 -11.95
CA LEU A 182 9.18 -1.42 -11.19
C LEU A 182 10.09 -1.00 -10.02
N TYR A 183 10.59 -1.97 -9.27
CA TYR A 183 11.46 -1.70 -8.11
C TYR A 183 12.92 -1.39 -8.50
N SER A 184 13.34 -1.72 -9.71
CA SER A 184 14.74 -1.61 -10.15
C SER A 184 15.00 -0.50 -11.15
N GLN A 185 13.97 0.05 -11.80
CA GLN A 185 14.09 1.13 -12.77
C GLN A 185 13.83 2.50 -12.14
N HIS A 186 14.46 3.53 -12.68
CA HIS A 186 14.20 4.90 -12.25
C HIS A 186 12.85 5.32 -12.82
N TYR A 187 11.95 5.82 -11.97
CA TYR A 187 10.68 6.37 -12.42
C TYR A 187 10.90 7.49 -13.43
N GLN A 188 10.21 7.42 -14.57
CA GLN A 188 10.16 8.47 -15.58
C GLN A 188 8.68 8.85 -15.77
N PRO A 189 8.30 10.13 -15.57
CA PRO A 189 6.93 10.56 -15.79
C PRO A 189 6.42 10.18 -17.19
N GLY A 190 5.21 9.62 -17.27
CA GLY A 190 4.57 9.22 -18.54
C GLY A 190 5.07 7.91 -19.16
N VAL A 191 6.03 7.22 -18.54
CA VAL A 191 6.47 5.89 -19.00
C VAL A 191 5.67 4.81 -18.30
N VAL A 192 4.85 4.11 -19.08
CA VAL A 192 4.27 2.81 -18.70
C VAL A 192 5.32 1.74 -18.99
N LEU A 193 5.66 0.91 -18.00
CA LEU A 193 6.72 -0.11 -18.11
C LEU A 193 6.38 -1.24 -19.08
#